data_AF-U5HBC4-F1
#
_entry.id   AF-U5HBC4-F1
#
_cell.length_a   1.000
_cell.length_b   1.000
_cell.length_c   1.000
_cell.angle_alpha   90.00
_cell.angle_beta   90.00
_cell.angle_gamma   90.00
#
_symmetry.space_group_name_H-M   'P 1'
#
loop_
_entity.id
_entity.type
_entity.pdbx_description
1 polymer ?
#
loop_
_entity_poly.entity_id
_entity_poly.type
_entity_poly.pdbx_seq_one_letter_code
_entity_poly.pdbx_strand_id
1 'polypeptide(L)'
;MDEYLSSSMDEQQHSDSDADTEMHTAEADRLGSSTWIPRTSIPKDQAVVFKSFWDVPSGVHEALFYAHVFPLLPSEARALLPTYHGAYRDSKGTNLGIILGYGGRPIDEKEVDEVLKTKVADAFRVFDKCGVEHMDRELRNVLVRNDGSLCIIDWNLARLNFDRRFLKYGTEFRW
;
A
#
# COMPACT_ATOMS: atom_id res chain seq x y z
N MET A 1 14.57 72.57 -35.79
CA MET A 1 15.90 72.25 -35.25
C MET A 1 15.61 71.85 -33.82
N ASP A 2 15.42 70.58 -33.50
CA ASP A 2 16.30 69.46 -33.87
C ASP A 2 15.60 68.20 -34.42
N GLU A 3 16.46 67.36 -34.97
CA GLU A 3 16.36 66.19 -35.84
C GLU A 3 15.78 64.91 -35.15
N TYR A 4 14.93 64.13 -35.84
CA TYR A 4 15.15 62.73 -36.30
C TYR A 4 15.29 61.69 -35.15
N LEU A 5 14.49 60.62 -35.01
CA LEU A 5 14.21 59.52 -35.94
C LEU A 5 12.96 58.69 -35.52
N SER A 6 12.35 58.12 -36.56
CA SER A 6 11.24 57.17 -36.64
C SER A 6 11.57 55.75 -36.17
N SER A 7 10.58 55.02 -35.61
CA SER A 7 10.34 53.56 -35.80
C SER A 7 9.07 53.14 -35.03
N SER A 8 7.90 53.20 -35.65
CA SER A 8 7.05 52.07 -36.09
C SER A 8 7.01 50.82 -35.20
N MET A 9 5.76 50.45 -34.89
CA MET A 9 5.30 49.17 -34.33
C MET A 9 5.84 47.98 -35.14
N ASP A 10 6.27 46.94 -34.44
CA ASP A 10 6.21 45.56 -34.93
C ASP A 10 5.79 44.66 -33.76
N GLU A 11 4.62 44.04 -33.94
CA GLU A 11 4.19 42.87 -33.19
C GLU A 11 5.14 41.72 -33.53
N GLN A 12 5.75 41.11 -32.51
CA GLN A 12 6.30 39.76 -32.63
C GLN A 12 5.47 38.79 -31.79
N GLN A 13 4.54 38.15 -32.48
CA GLN A 13 3.97 36.85 -32.12
C GLN A 13 4.98 35.74 -32.42
N HIS A 14 4.88 34.66 -31.65
CA HIS A 14 5.50 33.33 -31.79
C HIS A 14 6.99 33.24 -31.43
N SER A 15 7.47 32.22 -30.70
CA SER A 15 6.93 30.89 -30.41
C SER A 15 7.44 30.36 -29.07
N ASP A 16 6.54 29.84 -28.23
CA ASP A 16 6.87 28.77 -27.30
C ASP A 16 7.49 27.60 -28.08
N SER A 17 8.64 27.09 -27.65
CA SER A 17 9.17 25.84 -28.19
C SER A 17 9.92 25.10 -27.09
N ASP A 18 9.15 24.31 -26.33
CA ASP A 18 9.35 22.89 -26.01
C ASP A 18 10.67 22.37 -25.40
N ALA A 19 11.79 23.08 -25.45
CA ALA A 19 13.09 22.55 -25.06
C ALA A 19 13.27 22.39 -23.53
N ASP A 20 12.74 23.33 -22.74
CA ASP A 20 12.84 23.27 -21.27
C ASP A 20 11.84 22.27 -20.66
N THR A 21 10.69 22.08 -21.32
CA THR A 21 9.74 21.02 -20.99
C THR A 21 10.31 19.65 -21.36
N GLU A 22 10.98 19.54 -22.51
CA GLU A 22 11.59 18.30 -22.99
C GLU A 22 12.74 17.81 -22.09
N MET A 23 13.58 18.70 -21.55
CA MET A 23 14.62 18.29 -20.60
C MET A 23 14.05 17.73 -19.29
N HIS A 24 13.01 18.37 -18.72
CA HIS A 24 12.38 17.86 -17.50
C HIS A 24 11.67 16.52 -17.73
N THR A 25 11.11 16.29 -18.93
CA THR A 25 10.53 14.98 -19.28
C THR A 25 11.60 13.92 -19.54
N ALA A 26 12.75 14.27 -20.12
CA ALA A 26 13.82 13.32 -20.40
C ALA A 26 14.56 12.84 -19.13
N GLU A 27 14.61 13.67 -18.08
CA GLU A 27 15.18 13.27 -16.78
C GLU A 27 14.21 12.36 -16.00
N ALA A 28 12.89 12.58 -16.15
CA ALA A 28 11.86 11.70 -15.60
C ALA A 28 11.85 10.31 -16.27
N ASP A 29 12.17 10.22 -17.57
CA ASP A 29 12.29 8.95 -18.31
C ASP A 29 13.56 8.16 -17.97
N ARG A 30 14.60 8.81 -17.41
CA ARG A 30 15.83 8.13 -16.96
C ARG A 30 15.72 7.52 -15.57
N LEU A 31 14.78 7.99 -14.75
CA LEU A 31 14.36 7.30 -13.54
C LEU A 31 13.30 6.26 -13.94
N GLY A 32 13.80 5.12 -14.46
CA GLY A 32 13.02 4.07 -15.11
C GLY A 32 11.58 3.96 -14.62
N SER A 33 10.65 4.06 -15.58
CA SER A 33 9.22 3.80 -15.46
C SER A 33 8.86 3.30 -14.06
N SER A 34 8.51 4.23 -13.18
CA SER A 34 7.91 3.89 -11.90
C SER A 34 6.81 2.90 -12.23
N THR A 35 7.02 1.63 -11.88
CA THR A 35 6.03 0.58 -11.98
C THR A 35 4.97 0.96 -10.95
N TRP A 36 4.14 1.91 -11.34
CA TRP A 36 2.94 2.31 -10.64
C TRP A 36 2.16 1.03 -10.45
N ILE A 37 2.16 0.54 -9.22
CA ILE A 37 1.36 -0.61 -8.84
C ILE A 37 -0.06 -0.29 -9.30
N PRO A 38 -0.71 -1.20 -10.04
CA PRO A 38 -2.03 -0.94 -10.57
C PRO A 38 -2.95 -0.52 -9.42
N ARG A 39 -3.44 0.72 -9.47
CA ARG A 39 -4.64 1.08 -8.70
C ARG A 39 -5.74 0.21 -9.26
N THR A 40 -6.12 -0.84 -8.53
CA THR A 40 -7.31 -1.59 -8.91
C THR A 40 -8.50 -0.66 -8.70
N SER A 41 -9.39 -0.58 -9.68
CA SER A 41 -10.63 0.19 -9.52
C SER A 41 -11.38 -0.31 -8.28
N ILE A 42 -11.82 0.60 -7.41
CA ILE A 42 -12.66 0.23 -6.27
C ILE A 42 -13.95 -0.43 -6.82
N PRO A 43 -14.29 -1.66 -6.41
CA PRO A 43 -15.50 -2.32 -6.86
C PRO A 43 -16.73 -1.53 -6.41
N LYS A 44 -17.77 -1.51 -7.25
CA LYS A 44 -19.04 -0.81 -6.97
C LYS A 44 -20.11 -1.71 -6.35
N ASP A 45 -19.88 -3.01 -6.42
CA ASP A 45 -20.82 -4.10 -6.09
C ASP A 45 -20.32 -4.98 -4.93
N GLN A 46 -19.16 -4.64 -4.34
CA GLN A 46 -18.55 -5.38 -3.24
C GLN A 46 -18.27 -4.45 -2.06
N ALA A 47 -18.39 -4.99 -0.85
CA ALA A 47 -18.04 -4.25 0.36
C ALA A 47 -16.53 -3.99 0.42
N VAL A 48 -16.17 -2.76 0.78
CA VAL A 48 -14.79 -2.33 1.02
C VAL A 48 -14.69 -1.71 2.41
N VAL A 49 -13.49 -1.73 2.97
CA VAL A 49 -13.12 -1.09 4.23
C VAL A 49 -12.30 0.14 3.91
N PHE A 50 -12.67 1.28 4.50
CA PHE A 50 -11.85 2.49 4.53
C PHE A 50 -11.17 2.59 5.89
N LYS A 51 -9.84 2.55 5.91
CA LYS A 51 -9.04 2.74 7.12
C LYS A 51 -8.39 4.11 7.06
N SER A 52 -8.78 5.01 7.96
CA SER A 52 -8.21 6.35 8.11
C SER A 52 -7.09 6.37 9.13
N PHE A 53 -6.05 7.17 8.88
CA PHE A 53 -4.92 7.33 9.77
C PHE A 53 -4.78 8.79 10.19
N TRP A 54 -4.81 9.04 11.50
CA TRP A 54 -4.31 10.30 12.06
C TRP A 54 -2.78 10.34 12.06
N ASP A 55 -2.13 9.19 12.19
CA ASP A 55 -0.67 9.04 12.16
C ASP A 55 -0.26 8.71 10.73
N VAL A 56 -0.03 9.75 9.95
CA VAL A 56 0.30 9.65 8.52
C VAL A 56 1.52 8.75 8.28
N PRO A 57 2.64 8.86 9.02
CA PRO A 57 3.75 7.91 8.93
C PRO A 57 3.34 6.42 9.00
N SER A 58 2.53 6.02 9.98
CA SER A 58 2.04 4.64 10.08
C SER A 58 1.16 4.24 8.90
N GLY A 59 0.29 5.13 8.43
CA GLY A 59 -0.53 4.87 7.26
C GLY A 59 0.30 4.74 5.97
N VAL A 60 1.34 5.57 5.81
CA VAL A 60 2.28 5.48 4.69
C VAL A 60 3.03 4.16 4.73
N HIS A 61 3.48 3.74 5.91
CA HIS A 61 4.14 2.45 6.12
C HIS A 61 3.26 1.30 5.63
N GLU A 62 2.02 1.22 6.13
CA GLU A 62 1.08 0.16 5.76
C GLU A 62 0.77 0.19 4.26
N ALA A 63 0.54 1.39 3.69
CA ALA A 63 0.30 1.56 2.27
C ALA A 63 1.48 1.07 1.42
N LEU A 64 2.73 1.30 1.84
CA LEU A 64 3.93 0.82 1.15
C LEU A 64 4.04 -0.71 1.16
N PHE A 65 3.64 -1.37 2.24
CA PHE A 65 3.59 -2.84 2.28
C PHE A 65 2.57 -3.39 1.28
N TYR A 66 1.34 -2.88 1.28
CA TYR A 66 0.31 -3.28 0.32
C TYR A 66 0.68 -2.98 -1.13
N ALA A 67 1.30 -1.83 -1.34
CA ALA A 67 1.71 -1.38 -2.66
C ALA A 67 2.90 -2.21 -3.17
N HIS A 68 4.00 -2.30 -2.42
CA HIS A 68 5.29 -2.74 -2.97
C HIS A 68 5.80 -4.08 -2.44
N VAL A 69 5.39 -4.49 -1.24
CA VAL A 69 5.90 -5.73 -0.61
C VAL A 69 4.98 -6.90 -0.91
N PHE A 70 3.71 -6.77 -0.55
CA PHE A 70 2.73 -7.86 -0.65
C PHE A 70 2.52 -8.41 -2.06
N PRO A 71 2.57 -7.60 -3.15
CA PRO A 71 2.45 -8.16 -4.50
C PRO A 71 3.58 -9.10 -4.90
N LEU A 72 4.74 -9.01 -4.26
CA LEU A 72 5.90 -9.86 -4.51
C LEU A 72 5.83 -11.20 -3.74
N LEU A 73 4.85 -11.34 -2.83
CA LEU A 73 4.72 -12.54 -2.02
C LEU A 73 4.10 -13.72 -2.81
N PRO A 74 4.38 -14.96 -2.40
CA PRO A 74 3.70 -16.15 -2.93
C PRO A 74 2.17 -16.04 -2.81
N SER A 75 1.45 -16.73 -3.69
CA SER A 75 -0.03 -16.71 -3.71
C SER A 75 -0.65 -17.11 -2.38
N GLU A 76 -0.04 -18.06 -1.66
CA GLU A 76 -0.47 -18.49 -0.33
C GLU A 76 -0.49 -17.34 0.68
N ALA A 77 0.59 -16.54 0.74
CA ALA A 77 0.66 -15.36 1.61
C ALA A 77 -0.33 -14.29 1.16
N ARG A 78 -0.43 -14.04 -0.16
CA ARG A 78 -1.36 -13.04 -0.70
C ARG A 78 -2.83 -13.40 -0.44
N ALA A 79 -3.18 -14.68 -0.36
CA ALA A 79 -4.54 -15.12 -0.01
C ALA A 79 -4.94 -14.76 1.43
N LEU A 80 -3.96 -14.56 2.32
CA LEU A 80 -4.19 -14.14 3.70
C LEU A 80 -4.34 -12.62 3.86
N LEU A 81 -4.24 -11.84 2.78
CA LEU A 81 -4.37 -10.38 2.83
C LEU A 81 -5.74 -9.93 2.29
N PRO A 82 -6.26 -8.77 2.72
CA PRO A 82 -7.33 -8.12 2.01
C PRO A 82 -6.80 -7.56 0.68
N THR A 83 -7.69 -7.45 -0.32
CA THR A 83 -7.36 -6.79 -1.59
C THR A 83 -7.04 -5.31 -1.35
N TYR A 84 -5.97 -4.79 -1.93
CA TYR A 84 -5.63 -3.37 -1.84
C TYR A 84 -6.16 -2.60 -3.06
N HIS A 85 -6.95 -1.55 -2.81
CA HIS A 85 -7.51 -0.68 -3.85
C HIS A 85 -6.78 0.66 -3.99
N GLY A 86 -5.97 1.03 -2.99
CA GLY A 86 -5.12 2.22 -3.06
C GLY A 86 -5.10 3.03 -1.77
N ALA A 87 -4.22 4.03 -1.78
CA ALA A 87 -4.12 5.05 -0.74
C ALA A 87 -4.65 6.39 -1.27
N TYR A 88 -5.33 7.12 -0.40
CA TYR A 88 -6.05 8.35 -0.70
C TYR A 88 -5.76 9.38 0.38
N ARG A 89 -5.70 10.64 0.00
CA ARG A 89 -5.64 11.75 0.95
C ARG A 89 -6.99 12.44 0.99
N ASP A 90 -7.31 13.04 2.13
CA ASP A 90 -8.40 13.99 2.19
C ASP A 90 -8.10 15.23 1.33
N SER A 91 -9.12 16.05 1.08
CA SER A 91 -9.00 17.25 0.24
C SER A 91 -8.00 18.28 0.78
N LYS A 92 -7.66 18.21 2.07
CA LYS A 92 -6.70 19.09 2.74
C LYS A 92 -5.27 18.51 2.74
N GLY A 93 -5.10 17.26 2.31
CA GLY A 93 -3.83 16.54 2.34
C GLY A 93 -3.36 16.13 3.74
N THR A 94 -4.17 16.35 4.78
CA THR A 94 -3.80 16.21 6.19
C THR A 94 -3.95 14.79 6.72
N ASN A 95 -4.92 14.04 6.19
CA ASN A 95 -5.15 12.66 6.58
C ASN A 95 -4.87 11.74 5.40
N LEU A 96 -4.40 10.54 5.73
CA LEU A 96 -4.24 9.44 4.79
C LEU A 96 -5.31 8.39 5.09
N GLY A 97 -5.84 7.77 4.06
CA GLY A 97 -6.65 6.56 4.20
C GLY A 97 -6.28 5.53 3.14
N ILE A 98 -6.45 4.26 3.45
CA ILE A 98 -6.35 3.17 2.48
C ILE A 98 -7.71 2.51 2.30
N ILE A 99 -7.96 2.03 1.09
CA ILE A 99 -9.15 1.25 0.77
C ILE A 99 -8.74 -0.20 0.57
N LEU A 100 -9.37 -1.07 1.34
CA LEU A 100 -9.14 -2.51 1.37
C LEU A 100 -10.43 -3.26 1.02
N GLY A 101 -10.32 -4.43 0.40
CA GLY A 101 -11.43 -5.36 0.27
C GLY A 101 -11.90 -5.82 1.66
N TYR A 102 -13.19 -6.08 1.80
CA TYR A 102 -13.73 -6.60 3.06
C TYR A 102 -13.10 -7.96 3.42
N GLY A 103 -12.33 -7.99 4.52
CA GLY A 103 -11.55 -9.14 4.96
C GLY A 103 -12.33 -10.22 5.73
N GLY A 104 -13.63 -10.01 5.96
CA GLY A 104 -14.46 -10.88 6.78
C GLY A 104 -14.78 -10.28 8.15
N ARG A 105 -15.28 -11.11 9.06
CA ARG A 105 -15.68 -10.70 10.41
C ARG A 105 -14.56 -10.95 11.43
N PRO A 106 -14.53 -10.22 12.55
CA PRO A 106 -13.71 -10.59 13.70
C PRO A 106 -14.04 -11.99 14.22
N ILE A 107 -13.04 -12.64 14.81
CA ILE A 107 -13.20 -13.89 15.56
C ILE A 107 -13.77 -13.55 16.95
N ASP A 108 -14.87 -14.19 17.34
CA ASP A 108 -15.40 -14.08 18.71
C ASP A 108 -14.54 -14.93 19.65
N GLU A 109 -14.25 -14.44 20.85
CA GLU A 109 -13.45 -15.16 21.87
C GLU A 109 -14.01 -16.56 22.17
N LYS A 110 -15.33 -16.76 22.04
CA LYS A 110 -15.99 -18.06 22.26
C LYS A 110 -15.69 -19.09 21.18
N GLU A 111 -15.23 -18.65 20.01
CA GLU A 111 -14.85 -19.50 18.88
C GLU A 111 -13.38 -19.96 18.97
N VAL A 112 -12.63 -19.44 19.94
CA VAL A 112 -11.19 -19.72 20.07
C VAL A 112 -10.98 -21.08 20.71
N ASP A 113 -10.68 -22.06 19.86
CA ASP A 113 -10.20 -23.38 20.25
C ASP A 113 -8.75 -23.61 19.82
N GLU A 114 -8.16 -24.75 20.20
CA GLU A 114 -6.78 -25.09 19.85
C GLU A 114 -6.56 -25.27 18.33
N VAL A 115 -7.61 -25.62 17.58
CA VAL A 115 -7.55 -25.77 16.13
C VAL A 115 -7.41 -24.40 15.47
N LEU A 116 -8.26 -23.43 15.87
CA LEU A 116 -8.20 -22.06 15.39
C LEU A 116 -6.89 -21.39 15.80
N LYS A 117 -6.43 -21.60 17.03
CA LYS A 117 -5.13 -21.11 17.50
C LYS A 117 -3.98 -21.57 16.61
N THR A 118 -3.96 -22.86 16.28
CA THR A 118 -2.95 -23.45 15.37
C THR A 118 -3.04 -22.83 13.98
N LYS A 119 -4.27 -22.67 13.46
CA LYS A 119 -4.52 -22.07 12.14
C LYS A 119 -4.06 -20.61 12.07
N VAL A 120 -4.26 -19.82 13.13
CA VAL A 120 -3.79 -18.44 13.24
C VAL A 120 -2.26 -18.39 13.24
N ALA A 121 -1.62 -19.22 14.09
CA ALA A 121 -0.17 -19.30 14.15
C ALA A 121 0.44 -19.69 12.80
N ASP A 122 -0.17 -20.66 12.11
CA ASP A 122 0.24 -21.07 10.77
C ASP A 122 0.09 -19.94 9.74
N ALA A 123 -0.99 -19.17 9.80
CA ALA A 123 -1.20 -18.04 8.91
C ALA A 123 -0.10 -16.96 9.05
N PHE A 124 0.30 -16.60 10.28
CA PHE A 124 1.42 -15.68 10.47
C PHE A 124 2.76 -16.28 10.02
N ARG A 125 2.96 -17.58 10.25
CA ARG A 125 4.19 -18.29 9.83
C ARG A 125 4.39 -18.29 8.31
N VAL A 126 3.31 -18.20 7.51
CA VAL A 126 3.41 -18.01 6.06
C VAL A 126 4.16 -16.73 5.72
N PHE A 127 3.87 -15.61 6.41
CA PHE A 127 4.58 -14.35 6.22
C PHE A 127 6.01 -14.40 6.75
N ASP A 128 6.23 -15.09 7.87
CA ASP A 128 7.56 -15.20 8.45
C ASP A 128 8.55 -15.89 7.50
N LYS A 129 8.10 -16.96 6.83
CA LYS A 129 8.90 -17.64 5.80
C LYS A 129 9.21 -16.76 4.59
N CYS A 130 8.42 -15.71 4.38
CA CYS A 130 8.66 -14.70 3.35
C CYS A 130 9.52 -13.52 3.84
N GLY A 131 9.95 -13.54 5.11
CA GLY A 131 10.71 -12.46 5.72
C GLY A 131 9.86 -11.24 6.04
N VAL A 132 8.56 -11.42 6.28
CA VAL A 132 7.63 -10.36 6.67
C VAL A 132 7.12 -10.63 8.08
N GLU A 133 7.45 -9.73 9.02
CA GLU A 133 6.96 -9.74 10.39
C GLU A 133 5.80 -8.77 10.54
N HIS A 134 4.71 -9.20 11.19
CA HIS A 134 3.57 -8.32 11.46
C HIS A 134 3.80 -7.34 12.61
N MET A 135 4.56 -7.73 13.63
CA MET A 135 4.82 -6.99 14.88
C MET A 135 3.60 -6.67 15.78
N ASP A 136 2.38 -7.00 15.36
CA ASP A 136 1.14 -6.86 16.16
C ASP A 136 0.25 -8.10 16.00
N ARG A 137 0.73 -9.23 16.53
CA ARG A 137 0.14 -10.55 16.32
C ARG A 137 -1.01 -10.83 17.29
N GLU A 138 -1.99 -9.96 17.32
CA GLU A 138 -3.15 -10.09 18.21
C GLU A 138 -4.36 -10.66 17.47
N LEU A 139 -5.23 -11.41 18.16
CA LEU A 139 -6.38 -12.08 17.55
C LEU A 139 -7.33 -11.10 16.85
N ARG A 140 -7.44 -9.87 17.37
CA ARG A 140 -8.25 -8.80 16.76
C ARG A 140 -7.81 -8.42 15.34
N ASN A 141 -6.56 -8.71 14.99
CA ASN A 141 -5.97 -8.44 13.68
C ASN A 141 -6.16 -9.62 12.69
N VAL A 142 -6.95 -10.62 13.09
CA VAL A 142 -7.31 -11.77 12.27
C VAL A 142 -8.82 -11.83 12.07
N LEU A 143 -9.23 -11.86 10.81
CA LEU A 143 -10.62 -11.97 10.38
C LEU A 143 -10.88 -13.35 9.76
N VAL A 144 -12.14 -13.78 9.81
CA VAL A 144 -12.63 -14.99 9.15
C VAL A 144 -13.55 -14.60 8.00
N ARG A 145 -13.21 -15.05 6.79
CA ARG A 145 -14.05 -14.90 5.59
C ARG A 145 -15.20 -15.91 5.59
N ASN A 146 -16.18 -15.71 4.71
CA ASN A 146 -17.36 -16.55 4.60
C ASN A 146 -17.05 -18.02 4.24
N ASP A 147 -15.94 -18.27 3.54
CA ASP A 147 -15.44 -19.61 3.20
C ASP A 147 -14.62 -20.25 4.34
N GLY A 148 -14.50 -19.58 5.48
CA GLY A 148 -13.70 -20.01 6.62
C GLY A 148 -12.20 -19.74 6.47
N SER A 149 -11.73 -19.13 5.38
CA SER A 149 -10.33 -18.70 5.25
C SER A 149 -10.02 -17.52 6.18
N LEU A 150 -8.74 -17.36 6.55
CA LEU A 150 -8.30 -16.25 7.39
C LEU A 150 -7.82 -15.07 6.56
N CYS A 151 -8.00 -13.87 7.11
CA CYS A 151 -7.47 -12.62 6.58
C CYS A 151 -6.77 -11.86 7.70
N ILE A 152 -5.50 -11.49 7.49
CA ILE A 152 -4.69 -10.75 8.46
C ILE A 152 -4.66 -9.27 8.05
N ILE A 153 -4.91 -8.39 9.02
CA ILE A 153 -5.06 -6.93 8.83
C ILE A 153 -4.18 -6.17 9.83
N ASP A 154 -4.09 -4.86 9.66
CA ASP A 154 -3.35 -3.95 10.55
C ASP A 154 -1.82 -4.09 10.47
N TRP A 155 -1.30 -3.88 9.26
CA TRP A 155 0.13 -4.05 8.94
C TRP A 155 0.95 -2.78 9.15
N ASN A 156 0.47 -1.81 9.92
CA ASN A 156 1.15 -0.53 10.16
C ASN A 156 2.45 -0.66 10.98
N LEU A 157 2.64 -1.78 11.68
CA LEU A 157 3.86 -2.10 12.42
C LEU A 157 4.76 -3.12 11.71
N ALA A 158 4.42 -3.53 10.49
CA ALA A 158 5.11 -4.58 9.78
C ALA A 158 6.62 -4.30 9.58
N ARG A 159 7.41 -5.37 9.43
CA ARG A 159 8.85 -5.28 9.19
C ARG A 159 9.32 -6.32 8.20
N LEU A 160 10.40 -5.99 7.49
CA LEU A 160 11.15 -6.95 6.70
C LEU A 160 12.27 -7.56 7.55
N ASN A 161 12.34 -8.89 7.61
CA ASN A 161 13.35 -9.64 8.33
C ASN A 161 13.93 -10.76 7.47
N PHE A 162 15.20 -10.61 7.12
CA PHE A 162 15.92 -11.54 6.26
C PHE A 162 16.90 -12.45 7.01
N ASP A 163 16.80 -12.54 8.35
CA ASP A 163 17.57 -13.52 9.12
C ASP A 163 17.21 -14.94 8.68
N ARG A 164 18.21 -15.73 8.27
CA ARG A 164 18.01 -17.11 7.78
C ARG A 164 17.30 -18.02 8.78
N ARG A 165 17.44 -17.78 10.09
CA ARG A 165 16.75 -18.57 11.12
C ARG A 165 15.25 -18.30 11.07
N PHE A 166 14.89 -17.05 10.91
CA PHE A 166 13.52 -16.58 10.79
C PHE A 166 12.84 -17.15 9.54
N LEU A 167 13.50 -17.09 8.40
CA LEU A 167 12.98 -17.62 7.13
C LEU A 167 12.74 -19.15 7.17
N LYS A 168 13.49 -19.88 8.01
CA LYS A 168 13.38 -21.34 8.11
C LYS A 168 12.31 -21.81 9.10
N TYR A 169 12.16 -21.11 10.22
CA TYR A 169 11.35 -21.59 11.36
C TYR A 169 10.14 -20.69 11.68
N GLY A 170 10.16 -19.43 11.22
CA GLY A 170 9.24 -18.38 11.65
C GLY A 170 9.51 -17.90 13.07
N THR A 171 8.67 -16.98 13.58
CA THR A 171 8.67 -16.62 15.01
C THR A 171 7.71 -17.52 15.77
N GLU A 172 8.10 -17.93 16.98
CA GLU A 172 7.17 -18.55 17.92
C GLU A 172 6.06 -17.55 18.29
N PHE A 173 4.82 -17.99 18.13
CA PHE A 173 3.65 -17.22 18.52
C PHE A 173 3.51 -17.23 20.04
N ARG A 174 3.40 -16.03 20.65
CA ARG A 174 3.08 -15.89 22.07
C ARG A 174 1.63 -15.43 22.18
N TRP A 175 0.82 -16.25 22.85
CA TRP A 175 -0.56 -15.94 23.21
C TRP A 175 -0.61 -14.88 24.31
#